data_AF-A0A011UD90-F1
#
_entry.id   AF-A0A011UD90-F1
#
_cell.length_a   1.000
_cell.length_b   1.000
_cell.length_c   1.000
_cell.angle_alpha   90.00
_cell.angle_beta   90.00
_cell.angle_gamma   90.00
#
_symmetry.space_group_name_H-M   'P 1'
#
loop_
_entity.id
_entity.type
_entity.pdbx_description
1 polymer ?
#
loop_
_entity_poly.entity_id
_entity_poly.type
_entity_poly.pdbx_seq_one_letter_code
_entity_poly.pdbx_strand_id
1 'polypeptide(L)'
;MHNCTIISGRNLNKLGADLEIIDFERKGNVIRFYLGKNGGQWGDDWNDRPYECNAGIVYNDYVTAYVDVAISFDCLVLEPCDGVLNSQYSKEDMIERNVPCIVIVPAELANNSYNESFHYWSACVHGVYRVYFGDKLSEFNQVL
;
A
#
# COMPACT_ATOMS: atom_id res chain seq x y z
N MET A 1 -19.39 6.88 10.26
CA MET A 1 -19.28 6.23 8.94
C MET A 1 -18.50 7.20 8.10
N HIS A 2 -17.20 7.01 8.03
CA HIS A 2 -16.30 7.88 7.27
C HIS A 2 -16.22 7.29 5.88
N ASN A 3 -16.54 8.08 4.85
CA ASN A 3 -16.60 7.60 3.47
C ASN A 3 -15.23 7.82 2.80
N CYS A 4 -14.34 6.84 2.82
CA CYS A 4 -13.25 6.85 1.86
C CYS A 4 -13.82 6.39 0.51
N THR A 5 -13.89 7.30 -0.46
CA THR A 5 -14.44 6.97 -1.77
C THR A 5 -13.38 6.25 -2.61
N ILE A 6 -13.45 4.93 -2.70
CA ILE A 6 -12.64 4.14 -3.63
C ILE A 6 -13.15 4.39 -5.06
N ILE A 7 -12.41 5.20 -5.83
CA ILE A 7 -12.67 5.38 -7.27
C ILE A 7 -11.82 4.36 -8.03
N SER A 8 -12.32 3.15 -8.25
CA SER A 8 -11.60 2.11 -9.01
C SER A 8 -11.80 2.26 -10.53
N GLY A 9 -10.70 2.19 -11.30
CA GLY A 9 -10.71 2.27 -12.77
C GLY A 9 -11.15 1.01 -13.53
N ARG A 10 -11.48 -0.10 -12.85
CA ARG A 10 -12.06 -1.31 -13.45
C ARG A 10 -13.06 -1.96 -12.48
N ASN A 11 -14.02 -2.68 -13.06
CA ASN A 11 -15.09 -3.40 -12.37
C ASN A 11 -14.49 -4.55 -11.53
N LEU A 12 -14.19 -4.28 -10.25
CA LEU A 12 -13.56 -5.23 -9.30
C LEU A 12 -14.30 -6.57 -9.21
N ASN A 13 -15.62 -6.56 -9.43
CA ASN A 13 -16.49 -7.75 -9.41
C ASN A 13 -16.19 -8.79 -10.52
N LYS A 14 -15.35 -8.46 -11.51
CA LYS A 14 -14.90 -9.38 -12.56
C LYS A 14 -13.47 -9.89 -12.38
N LEU A 15 -12.72 -9.32 -11.44
CA LEU A 15 -11.39 -9.81 -11.09
C LEU A 15 -11.58 -10.95 -10.08
N GLY A 16 -10.88 -12.07 -10.27
CA GLY A 16 -11.04 -13.24 -9.39
C GLY A 16 -10.82 -12.87 -7.93
N ALA A 17 -11.62 -13.47 -7.02
CA ALA A 17 -11.60 -13.22 -5.58
C ALA A 17 -10.27 -13.59 -4.86
N ASP A 18 -9.26 -14.02 -5.63
CA ASP A 18 -7.97 -14.50 -5.17
C ASP A 18 -6.81 -13.60 -5.62
N LEU A 19 -7.09 -12.44 -6.22
CA LEU A 19 -6.03 -11.48 -6.53
C LEU A 19 -5.56 -10.75 -5.27
N GLU A 20 -4.26 -10.81 -5.06
CA GLU A 20 -3.55 -10.24 -3.93
C GLU A 20 -2.72 -9.04 -4.37
N ILE A 21 -2.51 -8.07 -3.49
CA ILE A 21 -1.57 -6.97 -3.72
C ILE A 21 -0.16 -7.57 -3.78
N ILE A 22 0.54 -7.32 -4.88
CA ILE A 22 1.91 -7.82 -5.09
C ILE A 22 2.92 -6.69 -5.26
N ASP A 23 2.46 -5.48 -5.58
CA ASP A 23 3.27 -4.26 -5.62
C ASP A 23 2.38 -3.01 -5.58
N PHE A 24 3.00 -1.83 -5.47
CA PHE A 24 2.32 -0.55 -5.41
C PHE A 24 3.12 0.62 -5.99
N GLU A 25 2.41 1.67 -6.38
CA GLU A 25 2.95 3.01 -6.60
C GLU A 25 2.04 4.04 -5.93
N ARG A 26 2.61 5.12 -5.40
CA ARG A 26 1.85 6.22 -4.79
C ARG A 26 2.12 7.55 -5.49
N LYS A 27 1.07 8.34 -5.73
CA LYS A 27 1.13 9.73 -6.20
C LYS A 27 0.16 10.58 -5.38
N GLY A 28 0.67 11.21 -4.32
CA GLY A 28 -0.16 11.89 -3.32
C GLY A 28 -1.15 10.90 -2.70
N ASN A 29 -2.44 11.22 -2.75
CA ASN A 29 -3.51 10.40 -2.18
C ASN A 29 -4.07 9.36 -3.16
N VAL A 30 -3.39 9.11 -4.30
CA VAL A 30 -3.74 8.05 -5.24
C VAL A 30 -2.71 6.92 -5.14
N ILE A 31 -3.19 5.70 -4.98
CA ILE A 31 -2.37 4.50 -4.91
C ILE A 31 -2.73 3.59 -6.08
N ARG A 32 -1.74 3.14 -6.83
CA ARG A 32 -1.90 1.99 -7.73
C ARG A 32 -1.50 0.73 -6.97
N PHE A 33 -2.36 -0.26 -6.94
CA PHE A 33 -2.00 -1.62 -6.53
C PHE A 33 -1.88 -2.52 -7.75
N TYR A 34 -0.74 -3.18 -7.88
CA TYR A 34 -0.55 -4.29 -8.81
C TYR A 34 -1.02 -5.59 -8.16
N LEU A 35 -1.72 -6.40 -8.94
CA LEU A 35 -2.45 -7.56 -8.45
C LEU A 35 -1.97 -8.84 -9.13
N GLY A 36 -1.78 -9.88 -8.33
CA GLY A 36 -1.37 -11.20 -8.79
C GLY A 36 -1.35 -12.19 -7.64
N LYS A 37 -0.38 -13.11 -7.67
CA LYS A 37 -0.14 -14.08 -6.60
C LYS A 37 1.07 -13.64 -5.78
N ASN A 38 0.90 -13.47 -4.48
CA ASN A 38 1.97 -13.08 -3.56
C ASN A 38 2.91 -14.26 -3.22
N GLY A 39 4.16 -13.95 -2.84
CA GLY A 39 5.15 -14.87 -2.31
C GLY A 39 6.23 -15.33 -3.29
N GLY A 40 6.10 -15.02 -4.59
CA GLY A 40 7.09 -15.41 -5.61
C GLY A 40 7.28 -14.38 -6.71
N GLN A 41 6.65 -13.21 -6.56
CA GLN A 41 6.85 -12.09 -7.47
C GLN A 41 8.23 -11.45 -7.27
N TRP A 42 8.72 -10.78 -8.31
CA TRP A 42 10.01 -10.13 -8.30
C TRP A 42 10.03 -8.89 -9.18
N GLY A 43 10.98 -8.01 -8.93
CA GLY A 43 11.33 -6.87 -9.76
C GLY A 43 12.80 -6.51 -9.59
N ASP A 44 13.22 -5.43 -10.24
CA ASP A 44 14.61 -4.98 -10.20
C ASP A 44 15.00 -4.59 -8.76
N ASP A 45 16.12 -5.11 -8.24
CA ASP A 45 16.67 -4.81 -6.90
C ASP A 45 15.69 -4.94 -5.71
N TRP A 46 14.77 -5.91 -5.73
CA TRP A 46 13.76 -6.10 -4.68
C TRP A 46 14.31 -6.52 -3.30
N ASN A 47 15.53 -7.05 -3.26
CA ASN A 47 16.26 -7.40 -2.03
C ASN A 47 17.09 -6.24 -1.47
N ASP A 48 17.19 -5.12 -2.19
CA ASP A 48 17.97 -3.97 -1.76
C ASP A 48 17.22 -3.08 -0.75
N ARG A 49 18.01 -2.36 0.05
CA ARG A 49 17.56 -1.35 1.00
C ARG A 49 18.35 -0.07 0.75
N PRO A 50 17.72 1.12 0.67
CA PRO A 50 16.28 1.37 0.70
C PRO A 50 15.56 0.94 -0.59
N TYR A 51 14.35 0.38 -0.48
CA TYR A 51 13.56 0.02 -1.66
C TYR A 51 13.26 1.23 -2.55
N GLU A 52 13.01 2.41 -1.97
CA GLU A 52 12.52 3.57 -2.72
C GLU A 52 13.53 4.21 -3.69
N CYS A 53 14.82 3.88 -3.56
CA CYS A 53 15.87 4.38 -4.45
C CYS A 53 16.33 3.36 -5.49
N ASN A 54 16.20 2.08 -5.17
CA ASN A 54 16.83 0.99 -5.93
C ASN A 54 15.78 0.08 -6.57
N ALA A 55 14.70 -0.23 -5.83
CA ALA A 55 13.76 -1.23 -6.27
C ALA A 55 12.85 -0.71 -7.39
N GLY A 56 12.86 -1.41 -8.52
CA GLY A 56 11.89 -1.21 -9.59
C GLY A 56 10.50 -1.72 -9.20
N ILE A 57 9.52 -1.44 -10.07
CA ILE A 57 8.21 -2.07 -9.98
C ILE A 57 8.30 -3.57 -10.30
N VAL A 58 7.30 -4.33 -9.85
CA VAL A 58 7.17 -5.76 -10.16
C VAL A 58 7.19 -6.01 -11.68
N TYR A 59 7.83 -7.10 -12.09
CA TYR A 59 7.81 -7.49 -13.50
C TYR A 59 6.39 -7.84 -13.98
N ASN A 60 6.08 -7.43 -15.21
CA ASN A 60 4.75 -7.59 -15.81
C ASN A 60 4.26 -9.04 -15.85
N ASP A 61 5.15 -10.03 -15.89
CA ASP A 61 4.79 -11.46 -15.93
C ASP A 61 4.08 -11.93 -14.64
N TYR A 62 4.26 -11.21 -13.53
CA TYR A 62 3.55 -11.48 -12.27
C TYR A 62 2.21 -10.73 -12.17
N VAL A 63 2.01 -9.69 -12.98
CA VAL A 63 0.85 -8.79 -12.91
C VAL A 63 -0.32 -9.39 -13.69
N THR A 64 -1.38 -9.75 -12.95
CA THR A 64 -2.65 -10.15 -13.54
C THR A 64 -3.56 -8.93 -13.82
N ALA A 65 -3.53 -7.95 -12.93
CA ALA A 65 -4.31 -6.72 -13.06
C ALA A 65 -3.69 -5.59 -12.23
N TYR A 66 -4.24 -4.38 -12.36
CA TYR A 66 -3.98 -3.29 -11.43
C TYR A 66 -5.29 -2.58 -11.09
N VAL A 67 -5.30 -1.90 -9.95
CA VAL A 67 -6.36 -0.97 -9.56
C VAL A 67 -5.72 0.34 -9.11
N ASP A 68 -6.35 1.45 -9.47
CA ASP A 68 -6.05 2.76 -8.91
C ASP A 68 -7.10 3.06 -7.84
N VAL A 69 -6.63 3.47 -6.67
CA VAL A 69 -7.44 3.79 -5.50
C VAL A 69 -7.17 5.25 -5.12
N ALA A 70 -8.19 6.09 -5.25
CA ALA A 70 -8.15 7.44 -4.72
C ALA A 70 -8.59 7.41 -3.25
N ILE A 71 -7.83 8.07 -2.39
CA ILE A 71 -8.11 8.26 -0.97
C ILE A 71 -8.47 9.73 -0.75
N SER A 72 -9.35 10.02 0.22
CA SER A 72 -9.71 11.41 0.55
C SER A 72 -8.46 12.24 0.86
N PHE A 73 -8.47 13.51 0.47
CA PHE A 73 -7.40 14.46 0.80
C PHE A 73 -7.28 14.74 2.30
N ASP A 74 -8.36 14.50 3.06
CA ASP A 74 -8.34 14.66 4.52
C ASP A 74 -7.62 13.50 5.24
N CYS A 75 -7.36 12.39 4.53
CA CYS A 75 -6.59 11.29 5.06
C CYS A 75 -5.10 11.49 4.77
N LEU A 76 -4.26 10.92 5.64
CA LEU A 76 -2.83 10.82 5.41
C LEU A 76 -2.51 9.44 4.82
N VAL A 77 -1.83 9.40 3.68
CA VAL A 77 -1.43 8.17 2.97
C VAL A 77 0.08 8.09 2.96
N LEU A 78 0.63 7.11 3.66
CA LEU A 78 2.07 6.99 3.90
C LEU A 78 2.64 5.71 3.30
N GLU A 79 3.84 5.79 2.75
CA GLU A 79 4.68 4.65 2.37
C GLU A 79 5.94 4.59 3.25
N PRO A 80 6.68 3.46 3.28
CA PRO A 80 7.73 3.25 4.29
C PRO A 80 8.86 4.29 4.35
N CYS A 81 9.07 5.07 3.28
CA CYS A 81 10.06 6.15 3.27
C CYS A 81 9.54 7.50 3.81
N ASP A 82 8.23 7.66 4.05
CA ASP A 82 7.69 8.93 4.55
C ASP A 82 8.20 9.24 5.98
N GLY A 83 8.84 10.40 6.12
CA GLY A 83 9.43 10.88 7.38
C GLY A 83 10.89 10.47 7.61
N VAL A 84 11.55 9.83 6.64
CA VAL A 84 12.98 9.48 6.67
C VAL A 84 13.67 9.80 5.34
N LEU A 85 15.01 9.89 5.34
CA LEU A 85 15.77 10.09 4.10
C LEU A 85 15.82 8.81 3.26
N ASN A 86 16.07 7.68 3.94
CA ASN A 86 16.13 6.34 3.36
C ASN A 86 15.48 5.38 4.35
N SER A 87 14.51 4.60 3.88
CA SER A 87 13.86 3.55 4.64
C SER A 87 14.82 2.37 4.82
N GLN A 88 14.59 1.57 5.88
CA GLN A 88 15.38 0.37 6.15
C GLN A 88 14.81 -0.87 5.46
N TYR A 89 13.83 -0.72 4.58
CA TYR A 89 12.99 -1.81 4.08
C TYR A 89 13.31 -2.13 2.63
N SER A 90 13.25 -3.42 2.29
CA SER A 90 13.26 -3.93 0.92
C SER A 90 11.86 -4.32 0.47
N LYS A 91 11.67 -4.70 -0.80
CA LYS A 91 10.42 -5.30 -1.27
C LYS A 91 10.25 -6.73 -0.74
N GLU A 92 11.34 -7.45 -0.46
CA GLU A 92 11.28 -8.74 0.26
C GLU A 92 10.67 -8.59 1.65
N ASP A 93 11.03 -7.54 2.40
CA ASP A 93 10.41 -7.25 3.70
C ASP A 93 8.87 -7.06 3.57
N MET A 94 8.40 -6.54 2.44
CA MET A 94 6.97 -6.40 2.14
C MET A 94 6.31 -7.73 1.76
N ILE A 95 6.98 -8.57 0.95
CA ILE A 95 6.51 -9.93 0.61
C ILE A 95 6.32 -10.76 1.88
N GLU A 96 7.29 -10.71 2.78
CA GLU A 96 7.28 -11.41 4.08
C GLU A 96 6.30 -10.79 5.07
N ARG A 97 5.69 -9.65 4.73
CA ARG A 97 4.75 -8.87 5.56
C ARG A 97 5.39 -8.34 6.85
N ASN A 98 6.70 -8.16 6.88
CA ASN A 98 7.43 -7.53 8.00
C ASN A 98 7.10 -6.03 8.12
N VAL A 99 6.71 -5.40 7.01
CA VAL A 99 6.32 -3.99 6.93
C VAL A 99 5.12 -3.82 5.99
N PRO A 100 4.13 -2.97 6.31
CA PRO A 100 3.08 -2.64 5.36
C PRO A 100 3.65 -1.81 4.20
N CYS A 101 3.10 -1.97 3.00
CA CYS A 101 3.48 -1.14 1.86
C CYS A 101 2.82 0.24 1.88
N ILE A 102 1.63 0.35 2.48
CA ILE A 102 0.92 1.62 2.68
C ILE A 102 0.30 1.65 4.08
N VAL A 103 0.29 2.82 4.71
CA VAL A 103 -0.53 3.14 5.88
C VAL A 103 -1.49 4.27 5.52
N ILE A 104 -2.77 4.08 5.79
CA ILE A 104 -3.81 5.11 5.64
C ILE A 104 -4.27 5.50 7.03
N VAL A 105 -4.09 6.77 7.38
CA VAL A 105 -4.55 7.36 8.62
C VAL A 105 -5.84 8.13 8.33
N PRO A 106 -6.97 7.74 8.93
CA PRO A 106 -8.23 8.47 8.79
C PRO A 106 -8.11 9.93 9.24
N ALA A 107 -8.91 10.80 8.62
CA ALA A 107 -8.90 12.24 8.88
C ALA A 107 -9.04 12.60 10.37
N GLU A 108 -9.84 11.86 11.12
CA GLU A 108 -10.01 12.08 12.56
C GLU A 108 -8.72 11.86 13.37
N LEU A 109 -7.86 10.94 12.94
CA LEU A 109 -6.56 10.73 13.57
C LEU A 109 -5.52 11.70 13.02
N ALA A 110 -5.50 11.89 11.69
CA ALA A 110 -4.56 12.78 11.03
C ALA A 110 -4.70 14.23 11.54
N ASN A 111 -5.93 14.75 11.70
CA ASN A 111 -6.16 16.11 12.19
C ASN A 111 -5.78 16.34 13.66
N ASN A 112 -5.57 15.27 14.43
CA ASN A 112 -5.19 15.34 15.86
C ASN A 112 -3.68 15.14 16.08
N SER A 113 -2.89 15.06 15.01
CA SER A 113 -1.45 14.83 15.08
C SER A 113 -0.72 15.62 13.99
N TYR A 114 0.49 16.08 14.30
CA TYR A 114 1.39 16.67 13.31
C TYR A 114 2.42 15.66 12.80
N ASN A 115 2.29 14.40 13.17
CA ASN A 115 3.23 13.37 12.77
C ASN A 115 2.91 12.90 11.36
N GLU A 116 3.88 12.97 10.46
CA GLU A 116 3.75 12.49 9.07
C GLU A 116 4.69 11.29 8.80
N SER A 117 5.26 10.69 9.85
CA SER A 117 6.18 9.56 9.72
C SER A 117 5.44 8.24 9.60
N PHE A 118 5.78 7.47 8.58
CA PHE A 118 5.29 6.10 8.41
C PHE A 118 5.60 5.23 9.64
N HIS A 119 6.80 5.34 10.21
CA HIS A 119 7.19 4.51 11.36
C HIS A 119 6.32 4.78 12.59
N TYR A 120 5.92 6.03 12.81
CA TYR A 120 5.02 6.38 13.90
C TYR A 120 3.63 5.75 13.71
N TRP A 121 3.04 5.93 12.53
CA TRP A 121 1.68 5.48 12.27
C TRP A 121 1.58 3.97 12.07
N SER A 122 2.57 3.33 11.46
CA SER A 122 2.60 1.88 11.29
C SER A 122 2.64 1.15 12.65
N ALA A 123 3.21 1.77 13.69
CA ALA A 123 3.21 1.23 15.05
C ALA A 123 1.94 1.55 15.88
N CYS A 124 1.05 2.42 15.40
CA CYS A 124 -0.12 2.88 16.17
C CYS A 124 -1.18 1.78 16.35
N VAL A 125 -1.50 1.39 17.58
CA VAL A 125 -2.29 0.16 17.86
C VAL A 125 -3.73 0.19 17.27
N HIS A 126 -4.33 1.37 17.08
CA HIS A 126 -5.74 1.47 16.69
C HIS A 126 -6.02 2.52 15.62
N GLY A 127 -7.05 2.26 14.81
CA GLY A 127 -7.69 3.24 13.92
C GLY A 127 -6.93 3.59 12.64
N VAL A 128 -5.73 3.06 12.43
CA VAL A 128 -5.01 3.17 11.14
C VAL A 128 -5.21 1.90 10.31
N TYR A 129 -5.24 2.08 8.99
CA TYR A 129 -5.30 0.97 8.04
C TYR A 129 -3.91 0.69 7.50
N ARG A 130 -3.53 -0.58 7.51
CA ARG A 130 -2.24 -1.05 7.02
C ARG A 130 -2.49 -1.99 5.85
N VAL A 131 -1.81 -1.73 4.75
CA VAL A 131 -1.90 -2.52 3.54
C VAL A 131 -0.62 -3.29 3.40
N TYR A 132 -0.72 -4.60 3.22
CA TYR A 132 0.41 -5.49 3.05
C TYR A 132 0.35 -6.17 1.68
N PHE A 133 1.51 -6.60 1.18
CA PHE A 133 1.51 -7.58 0.10
C PHE A 133 0.81 -8.86 0.56
N GLY A 134 0.04 -9.46 -0.33
CA GLY A 134 -0.85 -10.58 0.00
C GLY A 134 -2.28 -10.16 0.40
N ASP A 135 -2.53 -8.89 0.76
CA ASP A 135 -3.91 -8.48 1.09
C ASP A 135 -4.80 -8.53 -0.14
N LYS A 136 -6.04 -8.99 0.04
CA LYS A 136 -7.03 -9.05 -1.06
C LYS A 136 -7.77 -7.73 -1.17
N LEU A 137 -8.01 -7.26 -2.39
CA LEU A 137 -8.78 -6.02 -2.60
C LEU A 137 -10.21 -6.08 -2.07
N SER A 138 -10.83 -7.26 -2.03
CA SER A 138 -12.17 -7.43 -1.45
C SER A 138 -12.22 -7.09 0.04
N GLU A 139 -11.11 -7.22 0.75
CA GLU A 139 -10.98 -6.87 2.16
C GLU A 139 -10.83 -5.36 2.34
N PHE A 140 -10.28 -4.67 1.32
CA PHE A 140 -10.10 -3.23 1.31
C PHE A 140 -11.42 -2.44 1.27
N ASN A 141 -12.43 -2.95 0.55
CA ASN A 141 -13.74 -2.31 0.41
C ASN A 141 -14.60 -2.33 1.69
N GLN A 142 -14.26 -3.15 2.69
CA GLN A 142 -15.06 -3.27 3.92
C GLN A 142 -14.58 -2.34 5.05
N VAL A 143 -13.47 -1.67 4.81
CA VAL A 143 -12.65 -1.04 5.86
C VAL A 143 -12.65 0.49 5.70
N LEU A 144 -13.04 0.99 4.53
CA LEU A 144 -13.06 2.40 4.14
C LEU A 144 -14.47 2.99 3.99
#